data_AF-A0A949I544-F1
#
_entry.id   AF-A0A949I544-F1
#
_cell.length_a   1.000
_cell.length_b   1.000
_cell.length_c   1.000
_cell.angle_alpha   90.00
_cell.angle_beta   90.00
_cell.angle_gamma   90.00
#
_symmetry.space_group_name_H-M   'P 1'
#
loop_
_entity.id
_entity.type
_entity.pdbx_description
1 polymer ?
#
loop_
_entity_poly.entity_id
_entity_poly.type
_entity_poly.pdbx_seq_one_letter_code
_entity_poly.pdbx_strand_id
1 'polypeptide(L)'
;ATVPQADYLGLTIPDPALEWNATRGHYDHGPIDWDEFWRVVGGNGPCNKERLATRVKAHDDGAWVREAALAHARKHAARYEKAAA
;
A
#
# COMPACT_ATOMS: atom_id res chain seq x y z
N ALA A 1 -17.46 13.06 -5.87
CA ALA A 1 -16.54 13.41 -6.98
C ALA A 1 -16.39 12.26 -7.99
N THR A 2 -16.32 11.01 -7.55
CA THR A 2 -16.13 9.86 -8.45
C THR A 2 -17.35 9.49 -9.29
N VAL A 3 -18.58 9.68 -8.78
CA VAL A 3 -19.82 9.34 -9.53
C VAL A 3 -19.91 10.10 -10.87
N PRO A 4 -19.78 11.45 -10.92
CA PRO A 4 -19.80 12.17 -12.20
C PRO A 4 -18.67 11.77 -13.18
N GLN A 5 -17.54 11.30 -12.67
CA GLN A 5 -16.44 10.82 -13.52
C GLN A 5 -16.79 9.48 -14.16
N ALA A 6 -17.42 8.56 -13.41
CA ALA A 6 -17.92 7.31 -13.95
C ALA A 6 -18.98 7.56 -15.04
N ASP A 7 -19.92 8.48 -14.79
CA ASP A 7 -20.94 8.87 -15.76
C ASP A 7 -20.32 9.43 -17.05
N TYR A 8 -19.32 10.33 -16.91
CA TYR A 8 -18.59 10.90 -18.04
C TYR A 8 -17.88 9.83 -18.87
N LEU A 9 -17.35 8.78 -18.22
CA LEU A 9 -16.68 7.66 -18.87
C LEU A 9 -17.66 6.58 -19.38
N GLY A 10 -18.96 6.72 -19.15
CA GLY A 10 -19.96 5.70 -19.48
C GLY A 10 -19.83 4.41 -18.66
N LEU A 11 -19.25 4.50 -17.45
CA LEU A 11 -19.06 3.38 -16.53
C LEU A 11 -20.21 3.30 -15.53
N THR A 12 -20.58 2.07 -15.15
CA THR A 12 -21.54 1.83 -14.07
C THR A 12 -20.79 1.48 -12.78
N ILE A 13 -21.13 2.16 -11.69
CA ILE A 13 -20.61 1.84 -10.36
C ILE A 13 -21.36 0.60 -9.83
N PRO A 14 -20.67 -0.43 -9.32
CA PRO A 14 -21.31 -1.67 -8.86
C PRO A 14 -21.93 -1.51 -7.46
N ASP A 15 -22.83 -0.53 -7.31
CA ASP A 15 -23.61 -0.30 -6.10
C ASP A 15 -25.07 -0.03 -6.50
N PRO A 16 -25.97 -1.02 -6.39
CA PRO A 16 -27.38 -0.85 -6.74
C PRO A 16 -28.14 0.16 -5.88
N ALA A 17 -27.64 0.50 -4.70
CA ALA A 17 -28.27 1.46 -3.78
C ALA A 17 -27.72 2.88 -3.93
N LEU A 18 -26.81 3.10 -4.88
CA LEU A 18 -26.20 4.41 -5.10
C LEU A 18 -27.20 5.39 -5.72
N GLU A 19 -27.53 6.45 -4.98
CA GLU A 19 -28.45 7.49 -5.46
C GLU A 19 -28.05 8.89 -5.00
N TRP A 20 -28.38 9.92 -5.81
CA TRP A 20 -28.18 11.31 -5.43
C TRP A 20 -29.27 11.76 -4.44
N ASN A 21 -28.85 12.16 -3.24
CA ASN A 21 -29.76 12.73 -2.24
C ASN A 21 -29.73 14.27 -2.31
N ALA A 22 -30.76 14.85 -2.93
CA ALA A 22 -30.86 16.31 -3.09
C ALA A 22 -31.02 17.07 -1.77
N THR A 23 -31.61 16.46 -0.74
CA THR A 23 -31.80 17.09 0.58
C THR A 23 -30.48 17.20 1.35
N ARG A 24 -29.62 16.19 1.23
CA ARG A 24 -28.32 16.14 1.93
C ARG A 24 -27.17 16.70 1.09
N GLY A 25 -27.37 16.85 -0.22
CA GLY A 25 -26.36 17.35 -1.15
C GLY A 25 -25.20 16.38 -1.39
N HIS A 26 -25.43 15.07 -1.23
CA HIS A 26 -24.44 14.03 -1.49
C HIS A 26 -25.12 12.74 -1.99
N TYR A 27 -24.31 11.79 -2.47
CA TYR A 27 -24.79 10.46 -2.81
C TYR A 27 -24.99 9.63 -1.53
N ASP A 28 -26.10 8.92 -1.43
CA ASP A 28 -26.25 7.81 -0.50
C ASP A 28 -25.74 6.54 -1.19
N HIS A 29 -25.01 5.70 -0.47
CA HIS A 29 -24.38 4.49 -0.99
C HIS A 29 -24.82 3.26 -0.19
N GLY A 30 -24.69 2.09 -0.81
CA GLY A 30 -24.99 0.81 -0.18
C GLY A 30 -24.09 0.51 1.03
N PRO A 31 -24.51 -0.46 1.85
CA PRO A 31 -23.70 -0.92 2.97
C PRO A 31 -22.40 -1.55 2.47
N ILE A 32 -21.31 -1.29 3.20
CA ILE A 32 -20.01 -1.94 2.96
C ILE A 32 -20.03 -3.35 3.56
N ASP A 33 -19.43 -4.32 2.87
CA ASP A 33 -19.08 -5.61 3.47
C ASP A 33 -17.93 -5.43 4.47
N TRP A 34 -18.29 -5.13 5.71
CA TRP A 34 -17.34 -4.92 6.79
C TRP A 34 -16.65 -6.22 7.23
N ASP A 35 -17.26 -7.38 6.99
CA ASP A 35 -16.66 -8.67 7.31
C ASP A 35 -15.51 -8.98 6.35
N GLU A 36 -15.69 -8.71 5.05
CA GLU A 36 -14.59 -8.73 4.08
C GLU A 36 -13.50 -7.74 4.45
N PHE A 37 -13.86 -6.49 4.76
CA PHE A 37 -12.89 -5.46 5.13
C PHE A 37 -11.97 -5.93 6.26
N TRP A 38 -12.54 -6.42 7.38
CA TRP A 38 -11.74 -6.87 8.52
C TRP A 38 -10.97 -8.17 8.24
N ARG A 39 -11.51 -9.07 7.41
CA ARG A 39 -10.78 -10.26 6.95
C ARG A 39 -9.50 -9.87 6.18
N VAL A 40 -9.60 -8.89 5.28
CA VAL A 40 -8.46 -8.40 4.49
C VAL A 40 -7.44 -7.69 5.37
N VAL A 41 -7.90 -6.80 6.26
CA VAL A 41 -7.03 -6.11 7.25
C VAL A 41 -6.30 -7.12 8.14
N GLY A 42 -7.01 -8.18 8.56
CA GLY A 42 -6.46 -9.29 9.34
C GLY A 42 -5.50 -10.21 8.59
N GLY A 43 -5.15 -9.91 7.34
CA GLY A 43 -4.17 -10.69 6.58
C GLY A 43 -4.74 -11.84 5.76
N ASN A 44 -6.07 -12.00 5.71
CA ASN A 44 -6.75 -13.10 5.03
C ASN A 44 -7.49 -12.63 3.76
N GLY A 45 -6.98 -11.59 3.12
CA GLY A 45 -7.45 -11.12 1.82
C GLY A 45 -6.73 -11.80 0.65
N PRO A 46 -7.11 -11.46 -0.58
CA PRO A 46 -6.74 -12.20 -1.78
C PRO A 46 -5.24 -12.19 -2.11
N CYS A 47 -4.49 -11.18 -1.65
CA CYS A 47 -3.07 -11.03 -1.98
C CYS A 47 -2.18 -10.75 -0.76
N ASN A 48 -2.66 -10.92 0.47
CA ASN A 48 -1.91 -10.51 1.66
C ASN A 48 -0.62 -11.31 1.81
N LYS A 49 -0.69 -12.64 1.61
CA LYS A 49 0.45 -13.56 1.73
C LYS A 49 1.48 -13.27 0.65
N GLU A 50 1.06 -13.07 -0.59
CA GLU A 50 1.90 -12.79 -1.75
C GLU A 50 2.62 -11.45 -1.59
N ARG A 51 1.92 -10.42 -1.12
CA ARG A 51 2.50 -9.09 -0.87
C ARG A 51 3.57 -9.16 0.22
N LEU A 52 3.30 -9.83 1.33
CA LEU A 52 4.29 -10.01 2.40
C LEU A 52 5.47 -10.85 1.92
N ALA A 53 5.23 -11.99 1.27
CA ALA A 53 6.28 -12.84 0.73
C ALA A 53 7.20 -12.08 -0.24
N THR A 54 6.63 -11.23 -1.11
CA THR A 54 7.42 -10.39 -2.02
C THR A 54 8.34 -9.44 -1.27
N ARG A 55 7.86 -8.80 -0.19
CA ARG A 55 8.65 -7.88 0.62
C ARG A 55 9.71 -8.58 1.47
N VAL A 56 9.36 -9.71 2.08
CA VAL A 56 10.28 -10.56 2.84
C VAL A 56 11.39 -11.05 1.90
N LYS A 57 11.05 -11.62 0.75
CA LYS A 57 12.02 -12.07 -0.24
C LYS A 57 12.96 -10.94 -0.70
N ALA A 58 12.42 -9.77 -1.04
CA ALA A 58 13.26 -8.63 -1.44
C ALA A 58 14.18 -8.16 -0.30
N HIS A 59 13.73 -8.24 0.95
CA HIS A 59 14.55 -7.93 2.10
C HIS A 59 15.66 -8.96 2.29
N ASP A 60 15.33 -10.25 2.26
CA ASP A 60 16.26 -11.34 2.50
C ASP A 60 17.32 -11.42 1.39
N ASP A 61 16.87 -11.45 0.12
CA ASP A 61 17.78 -11.48 -1.04
C ASP A 61 18.65 -10.22 -1.11
N GLY A 62 18.16 -9.09 -0.62
CA GLY A 62 18.89 -7.83 -0.56
C GLY A 62 19.82 -7.69 0.64
N ALA A 63 19.93 -8.70 1.52
CA ALA A 63 20.74 -8.62 2.75
C ALA A 63 22.21 -8.27 2.45
N TRP A 64 22.81 -8.94 1.47
CA TRP A 64 24.22 -8.72 1.11
C TRP A 64 24.49 -7.27 0.67
N VAL A 65 23.54 -6.59 0.03
CA VAL A 65 23.69 -5.19 -0.38
C VAL A 65 23.76 -4.29 0.85
N ARG A 66 22.88 -4.53 1.82
CA ARG A 66 22.88 -3.77 3.09
C ARG A 66 24.17 -4.01 3.88
N GLU A 67 24.63 -5.25 3.93
CA GLU A 67 25.90 -5.62 4.57
C GLU A 67 27.11 -4.97 3.88
N ALA A 68 27.15 -5.00 2.54
CA ALA A 68 28.19 -4.36 1.75
C ALA A 68 28.22 -2.84 1.98
N ALA A 69 27.05 -2.19 1.99
CA ALA A 69 26.94 -0.77 2.28
C ALA A 69 27.46 -0.42 3.68
N LEU A 70 27.11 -1.21 4.70
CA LEU A 70 27.61 -1.04 6.06
C LEU A 70 29.13 -1.24 6.16
N ALA A 71 29.66 -2.28 5.53
CA ALA A 71 31.11 -2.55 5.51
C ALA A 71 31.89 -1.41 4.82
N HIS A 72 31.37 -0.91 3.70
CA HIS A 72 31.93 0.24 2.99
C HIS A 72 31.94 1.49 3.87
N ALA A 73 30.82 1.83 4.49
CA ALA A 73 30.72 2.99 5.39
C ALA A 73 31.73 2.91 6.55
N ARG A 74 31.86 1.74 7.19
CA ARG A 74 32.86 1.51 8.27
C ARG A 74 34.28 1.73 7.79
N LYS A 75 34.65 1.22 6.61
CA LYS A 75 35.98 1.43 6.02
C LYS A 75 36.26 2.91 5.77
N HIS A 76 35.28 3.64 5.25
CA HIS A 76 35.40 5.07 5.01
C HIS A 76 35.58 5.85 6.33
N ALA A 77 34.77 5.57 7.34
CA ALA A 77 34.88 6.20 8.65
C ALA A 77 36.27 6.01 9.27
N ALA A 78 36.77 4.78 9.31
CA ALA A 78 38.09 4.46 9.84
C ALA A 78 39.23 5.15 9.06
N ARG A 79 39.07 5.36 7.74
CA ARG A 79 40.04 6.10 6.93
C ARG A 79 40.04 7.59 7.28
N TYR A 80 38.87 8.19 7.50
CA TYR A 80 38.76 9.58 7.93
C TYR A 80 39.36 9.80 9.32
N GLU A 81 39.07 8.92 10.29
CA GLU A 81 39.66 8.99 11.63
C GLU A 81 41.19 8.92 11.58
N LYS A 82 41.76 7.99 10.80
CA LYS A 82 43.20 7.88 10.61
C LYS A 82 43.84 9.08 9.91
N ALA A 83 43.09 9.83 9.12
CA ALA A 83 43.59 11.03 8.44
C ALA A 83 43.47 12.29 9.30
N ALA A 84 42.63 12.26 10.35
CA ALA A 84 42.42 13.36 11.28
C ALA A 84 43.31 13.29 12.53
N ALA A 85 43.87 12.10 12.83
CA ALA A 85 44.88 11.87 13.86
C ALA A 85 46.30 12.12 13.33
#